data_AF-A0AAJ2Q5C6-F1
#
_entry.id   AF-A0AAJ2Q5C6-F1
#
_cell.length_a   1.000
_cell.length_b   1.000
_cell.length_c   1.000
_cell.angle_alpha   90.00
_cell.angle_beta   90.00
_cell.angle_gamma   90.00
#
_symmetry.space_group_name_H-M   'P 1'
#
loop_
_entity.id
_entity.type
_entity.pdbx_description
1 polymer ?
#
loop_
_entity_poly.entity_id
_entity_poly.type
_entity_poly.pdbx_seq_one_letter_code
_entity_poly.pdbx_strand_id
1 'polypeptide(L)'
;MPSAREALLDSAYAALTTRPWTAVRMVDVAAAAGVSRQTLYNEFGSKGGLARALVRRAADGYLAGVERTLGTHPAEGGGPAELARWTVRAAHGDVLVKALITGVWGDHLPRPDASPAGRYGAPAPPTPTEMLALVRDRAVAVLGAGPSPRDPVRLELCCEVALRLALSYTLVPADSGPGPGITAPNRTAADRSHRRSPVRSTPA
;
A
#
# COMPACT_ATOMS: atom_id res chain seq x y z
N MET A 1 23.92 0.07 -12.34
CA MET A 1 23.06 0.79 -13.31
C MET A 1 21.79 -0.03 -13.47
N PRO A 2 20.59 0.55 -13.35
CA PRO A 2 19.35 -0.16 -13.62
C PRO A 2 19.33 -0.64 -15.08
N SER A 3 18.79 -1.83 -15.31
CA SER A 3 18.54 -2.34 -16.65
C SER A 3 17.56 -1.44 -17.42
N ALA A 4 17.58 -1.49 -18.76
CA ALA A 4 16.63 -0.74 -19.59
C ALA A 4 15.16 -1.05 -19.20
N ARG A 5 14.89 -2.31 -18.86
CA ARG A 5 13.58 -2.77 -18.37
C ARG A 5 13.20 -2.12 -17.05
N GLU A 6 14.11 -2.03 -16.09
CA GLU A 6 13.87 -1.38 -14.80
C GLU A 6 13.64 0.13 -14.96
N ALA A 7 14.49 0.81 -15.75
CA ALA A 7 14.33 2.24 -16.02
C ALA A 7 12.99 2.58 -16.70
N LEU A 8 12.51 1.71 -17.59
CA LEU A 8 11.19 1.82 -18.21
C LEU A 8 10.05 1.63 -17.19
N LEU A 9 10.16 0.64 -16.30
CA LEU A 9 9.16 0.43 -15.25
C LEU A 9 9.15 1.57 -14.23
N ASP A 10 10.31 2.11 -13.85
CA ASP A 10 10.41 3.29 -12.96
C ASP A 10 9.74 4.51 -13.60
N SER A 11 10.05 4.77 -14.87
CA SER A 11 9.47 5.89 -15.63
C SER A 11 7.96 5.75 -15.81
N ALA A 12 7.48 4.53 -16.06
CA ALA A 12 6.05 4.26 -16.20
C ALA A 12 5.32 4.39 -14.86
N TYR A 13 5.92 3.95 -13.75
CA TYR A 13 5.38 4.13 -12.41
C TYR A 13 5.32 5.61 -12.02
N ALA A 14 6.39 6.38 -12.27
CA ALA A 14 6.42 7.83 -12.05
C ALA A 14 5.38 8.58 -12.91
N ALA A 15 5.10 8.11 -14.13
CA ALA A 15 4.02 8.66 -14.93
C ALA A 15 2.64 8.35 -14.32
N LEU A 16 2.44 7.15 -13.76
CA LEU A 16 1.18 6.76 -13.11
C LEU A 16 0.86 7.59 -11.86
N THR A 17 1.87 8.05 -11.11
CA THR A 17 1.65 8.88 -9.91
C THR A 17 1.24 10.31 -10.22
N THR A 18 1.40 10.77 -11.47
CA THR A 18 1.14 12.15 -11.89
C THR A 18 -0.07 12.31 -12.79
N ARG A 19 -0.55 11.22 -13.42
CA ARG A 19 -1.67 11.25 -14.38
C ARG A 19 -2.37 9.89 -14.47
N PRO A 20 -3.65 9.86 -14.87
CA PRO A 20 -4.34 8.59 -15.09
C PRO A 20 -3.64 7.75 -16.17
N TRP A 21 -3.67 6.43 -16.01
CA TRP A 21 -3.01 5.49 -16.91
C TRP A 21 -3.44 5.66 -18.37
N THR A 22 -4.70 6.00 -18.62
CA THR A 22 -5.23 6.29 -19.96
C THR A 22 -4.43 7.38 -20.68
N ALA A 23 -3.94 8.39 -19.95
CA ALA A 23 -3.13 9.50 -20.47
C ALA A 23 -1.62 9.19 -20.56
N VAL A 24 -1.14 8.08 -20.00
CA VAL A 24 0.28 7.68 -20.11
C VAL A 24 0.58 7.22 -21.54
N ARG A 25 1.56 7.83 -22.20
CA ARG A 25 1.96 7.47 -23.57
C ARG A 25 3.28 6.70 -23.56
N MET A 26 3.35 5.64 -24.37
CA MET A 26 4.55 4.81 -24.50
C MET A 26 5.79 5.63 -24.90
N VAL A 27 5.63 6.59 -25.81
CA VAL A 27 6.72 7.47 -26.23
C VAL A 27 7.28 8.32 -25.09
N ASP A 28 6.42 8.83 -24.21
CA ASP A 28 6.85 9.66 -23.07
C ASP A 28 7.61 8.80 -22.05
N VAL A 29 7.17 7.55 -21.85
CA VAL A 29 7.86 6.60 -20.96
C VAL A 29 9.24 6.24 -21.51
N ALA A 30 9.36 5.96 -22.81
CA ALA A 30 10.65 5.65 -23.45
C ALA A 30 11.62 6.83 -23.31
N ALA A 31 11.14 8.04 -23.60
CA ALA A 31 11.92 9.26 -23.48
C ALA A 31 12.40 9.51 -22.05
N ALA A 32 11.51 9.37 -21.05
CA ALA A 32 11.86 9.53 -19.64
C ALA A 32 12.87 8.47 -19.15
N ALA A 33 12.81 7.26 -19.67
CA ALA A 33 13.74 6.18 -19.37
C ALA A 33 15.08 6.27 -20.12
N GLY A 34 15.24 7.23 -21.05
CA GLY A 34 16.45 7.37 -21.85
C GLY A 34 16.66 6.26 -22.88
N VAL A 35 15.59 5.60 -23.32
CA VAL A 35 15.66 4.48 -24.29
C VAL A 35 14.83 4.76 -25.54
N SER A 36 15.11 4.02 -26.61
CA SER A 36 14.34 4.15 -27.85
C SER A 36 12.92 3.60 -27.70
N ARG A 37 11.97 4.11 -28.50
CA ARG A 37 10.62 3.54 -28.60
C ARG A 37 10.66 2.06 -28.98
N GLN A 38 11.54 1.68 -29.91
CA GLN A 38 11.69 0.29 -30.36
C GLN A 38 12.13 -0.61 -29.21
N THR A 39 13.06 -0.16 -28.37
CA THR A 39 13.46 -0.88 -27.15
C THR A 39 12.27 -1.13 -26.24
N LEU A 40 11.46 -0.10 -25.96
CA LEU A 40 10.26 -0.25 -25.13
C LEU A 40 9.27 -1.27 -25.71
N TYR A 41 8.98 -1.18 -27.01
CA TYR A 41 8.08 -2.14 -27.67
C TYR A 41 8.67 -3.55 -27.74
N ASN A 42 9.98 -3.72 -27.84
CA ASN A 42 10.61 -5.03 -27.77
C ASN A 42 10.50 -5.64 -26.37
N GLU A 43 10.65 -4.82 -25.32
CA GLU A 43 10.59 -5.28 -23.92
C GLU A 43 9.17 -5.64 -23.48
N PHE A 44 8.16 -4.87 -23.90
CA PHE A 44 6.81 -4.99 -23.36
C PHE A 44 5.72 -5.31 -24.40
N GLY A 45 6.02 -5.19 -25.69
CA GLY A 45 5.09 -5.41 -26.80
C GLY A 45 4.01 -4.33 -26.95
N SER A 46 3.35 -3.94 -25.86
CA SER A 46 2.22 -3.00 -25.88
C SER A 46 2.10 -2.24 -24.55
N LYS A 47 1.23 -1.23 -24.53
CA LYS A 47 0.87 -0.52 -23.28
C LYS A 47 0.25 -1.46 -22.25
N GLY A 48 -0.52 -2.46 -22.69
CA GLY A 48 -1.04 -3.52 -21.84
C GLY A 48 0.07 -4.42 -21.26
N GLY A 49 1.07 -4.76 -22.06
CA GLY A 49 2.23 -5.51 -21.57
C GLY A 49 3.07 -4.73 -20.55
N LEU A 50 3.24 -3.42 -20.74
CA LEU A 50 3.88 -2.54 -19.76
C LEU A 50 3.08 -2.44 -18.46
N ALA A 51 1.75 -2.25 -18.56
CA ALA A 51 0.83 -2.26 -17.43
C ALA A 51 0.96 -3.56 -16.62
N ARG A 52 0.96 -4.70 -17.30
CA ARG A 52 1.11 -6.01 -16.67
C ARG A 52 2.44 -6.15 -15.96
N ALA A 53 3.53 -5.73 -16.59
CA ALA A 53 4.86 -5.77 -16.00
C ALA A 53 4.98 -4.86 -14.76
N LEU A 54 4.31 -3.69 -14.76
CA LEU A 54 4.22 -2.82 -13.58
C LEU A 54 3.51 -3.51 -12.42
N VAL A 55 2.32 -4.07 -12.66
CA VAL A 55 1.55 -4.76 -11.62
C VAL A 55 2.30 -5.97 -11.09
N ARG A 56 2.98 -6.72 -11.98
CA ARG A 56 3.82 -7.84 -11.58
C ARG A 56 4.99 -7.40 -10.69
N ARG A 57 5.66 -6.30 -11.03
CA ARG A 57 6.72 -5.73 -10.18
C ARG A 57 6.20 -5.33 -8.80
N ALA A 58 4.99 -4.76 -8.73
CA ALA A 58 4.36 -4.45 -7.45
C ALA A 58 4.06 -5.72 -6.63
N ALA A 59 3.57 -6.79 -7.28
CA ALA A 59 3.36 -8.09 -6.64
C ALA A 59 4.67 -8.68 -6.08
N ASP A 60 5.71 -8.73 -6.90
CA ASP A 60 7.01 -9.29 -6.53
C ASP A 60 7.65 -8.47 -5.37
N GLY A 61 7.58 -7.13 -5.45
CA GLY A 61 8.06 -6.23 -4.41
C GLY A 61 7.31 -6.36 -3.09
N TYR A 62 5.98 -6.56 -3.15
CA TYR A 62 5.16 -6.84 -1.99
C TYR A 62 5.54 -8.18 -1.35
N LEU A 63 5.63 -9.27 -2.13
CA LEU A 63 6.02 -10.59 -1.60
C LEU A 63 7.41 -10.57 -0.96
N ALA A 64 8.38 -9.91 -1.59
CA ALA A 64 9.72 -9.73 -1.02
C ALA A 64 9.71 -8.86 0.25
N GLY A 65 8.76 -7.93 0.38
CA GLY A 65 8.57 -7.12 1.58
C GLY A 65 8.00 -7.92 2.75
N VAL A 66 7.10 -8.87 2.49
CA VAL A 66 6.59 -9.84 3.50
C VAL A 66 7.75 -10.64 4.08
N GLU A 67 8.54 -11.29 3.21
CA GLU A 67 9.64 -12.15 3.61
C GLU A 67 10.67 -11.38 4.44
N ARG A 68 11.06 -10.17 3.99
CA ARG A 68 11.98 -9.31 4.75
C ARG A 68 11.43 -8.95 6.12
N THR A 69 10.18 -8.47 6.19
CA THR A 69 9.58 -7.99 7.44
C THR A 69 9.46 -9.09 8.47
N LEU A 70 9.07 -10.30 8.06
CA LEU A 70 8.96 -11.44 8.96
C LEU A 70 10.34 -12.04 9.28
N GLY A 71 11.31 -11.94 8.37
CA GLY A 71 12.66 -12.45 8.55
C GLY A 71 13.58 -11.59 9.43
N THR A 72 13.38 -10.27 9.49
CA THR A 72 14.24 -9.37 10.30
C THR A 72 13.84 -9.27 11.78
N HIS A 73 12.62 -9.65 12.16
CA HIS A 73 12.13 -9.55 13.55
C HIS A 73 11.79 -10.91 14.20
N PRO A 74 12.68 -11.92 14.20
CA PRO A 74 12.38 -13.21 14.83
C PRO A 74 12.30 -13.11 16.37
N ALA A 75 13.00 -12.15 16.99
CA ALA A 75 13.11 -12.03 18.45
C ALA A 75 12.08 -11.09 19.11
N GLU A 76 11.44 -10.19 18.35
CA GLU A 76 10.57 -9.12 18.90
C GLU A 76 9.06 -9.32 18.62
N GLY A 77 8.65 -10.53 18.24
CA GLY A 77 7.23 -10.81 17.99
C GLY A 77 6.81 -10.66 16.52
N GLY A 78 7.72 -10.91 15.57
CA GLY A 78 7.37 -11.18 14.18
C GLY A 78 6.34 -12.33 14.12
N GLY A 79 5.19 -12.04 13.52
CA GLY A 79 4.04 -12.92 13.53
C GLY A 79 2.86 -12.35 12.74
N PRO A 80 1.69 -13.02 12.79
CA PRO A 80 0.52 -12.63 12.01
C PRO A 80 0.10 -11.17 12.17
N ALA A 81 0.19 -10.60 13.38
CA ALA A 81 -0.14 -9.19 13.60
C ALA A 81 0.82 -8.22 12.89
N GLU A 82 2.11 -8.54 12.82
CA GLU A 82 3.08 -7.72 12.09
C GLU A 82 2.89 -7.86 10.58
N LEU A 83 2.57 -9.07 10.10
CA LEU A 83 2.16 -9.29 8.71
C LEU A 83 0.99 -8.37 8.34
N ALA A 84 -0.07 -8.32 9.17
CA ALA A 84 -1.21 -7.46 8.93
C ALA A 84 -0.83 -5.97 8.88
N ARG A 85 -0.07 -5.48 9.87
CA ARG A 85 0.38 -4.08 9.93
C ARG A 85 1.23 -3.72 8.72
N TRP A 86 2.15 -4.60 8.33
CA TRP A 86 2.98 -4.38 7.16
C TRP A 86 2.16 -4.37 5.86
N THR A 87 1.21 -5.29 5.70
CA THR A 87 0.30 -5.31 4.54
C THR A 87 -0.48 -4.00 4.42
N VAL A 88 -1.01 -3.49 5.53
CA VAL A 88 -1.70 -2.19 5.57
C VAL A 88 -0.76 -1.06 5.14
N ARG A 89 0.45 -0.98 5.71
CA ARG A 89 1.44 0.04 5.33
C ARG A 89 1.82 -0.03 3.85
N ALA A 90 2.03 -1.24 3.32
CA ALA A 90 2.38 -1.45 1.93
C ALA A 90 1.24 -1.01 0.99
N ALA A 91 -0.01 -1.32 1.33
CA ALA A 91 -1.18 -0.90 0.56
C ALA A 91 -1.40 0.63 0.62
N HIS A 92 -1.11 1.28 1.74
CA HIS A 92 -1.16 2.74 1.83
C HIS A 92 -0.04 3.43 1.04
N GLY A 93 1.15 2.81 0.97
CA GLY A 93 2.31 3.37 0.28
C GLY A 93 2.30 3.18 -1.23
N ASP A 94 1.57 2.19 -1.76
CA ASP A 94 1.56 1.89 -3.19
C ASP A 94 0.15 1.53 -3.70
N VAL A 95 -0.37 2.37 -4.60
CA VAL A 95 -1.69 2.20 -5.22
C VAL A 95 -1.82 0.91 -6.02
N LEU A 96 -0.73 0.41 -6.62
CA LEU A 96 -0.74 -0.86 -7.34
C LEU A 96 -0.81 -2.04 -6.39
N VAL A 97 -0.11 -1.98 -5.24
CA VAL A 97 -0.22 -2.99 -4.18
C VAL A 97 -1.65 -3.03 -3.64
N LYS A 98 -2.24 -1.86 -3.32
CA LYS A 98 -3.63 -1.77 -2.86
C LYS A 98 -4.60 -2.41 -3.86
N ALA A 99 -4.51 -2.04 -5.13
CA ALA A 99 -5.39 -2.58 -6.17
C ALA A 99 -5.21 -4.08 -6.36
N LEU A 100 -3.96 -4.56 -6.32
CA LEU A 100 -3.62 -5.97 -6.45
C LEU A 100 -4.21 -6.83 -5.33
N ILE A 101 -4.03 -6.43 -4.07
CA ILE A 101 -4.44 -7.25 -2.92
C ILE A 101 -5.94 -7.16 -2.62
N THR A 102 -6.60 -6.07 -3.02
CA THR A 102 -8.05 -5.89 -2.83
C THR A 102 -8.88 -6.28 -4.04
N GLY A 103 -8.26 -6.35 -5.23
CA GLY A 103 -8.97 -6.52 -6.50
C GLY A 103 -9.72 -5.27 -6.97
N VAL A 104 -9.62 -4.16 -6.24
CA VAL A 104 -10.31 -2.91 -6.56
C VAL A 104 -9.43 -2.02 -7.43
N TRP A 105 -9.77 -1.92 -8.70
CA TRP A 105 -9.05 -1.10 -9.68
C TRP A 105 -9.82 0.19 -9.93
N GLY A 106 -9.22 1.34 -9.62
CA GLY A 106 -9.76 2.64 -10.02
C GLY A 106 -9.48 2.94 -11.50
N ASP A 107 -10.29 3.81 -12.10
CA ASP A 107 -10.20 4.17 -13.53
C ASP A 107 -8.86 4.78 -13.96
N HIS A 108 -8.11 5.31 -12.99
CA HIS A 108 -6.79 5.90 -13.21
C HIS A 108 -5.66 4.87 -13.23
N LEU A 109 -5.92 3.60 -12.89
CA LEU A 109 -4.89 2.57 -12.76
C LEU A 109 -4.76 1.69 -14.02
N PRO A 110 -3.55 1.12 -14.26
CA PRO A 110 -3.36 0.11 -15.29
C PRO A 110 -4.03 -1.20 -14.88
N ARG A 111 -5.31 -1.39 -15.24
CA ARG A 111 -5.97 -2.68 -15.04
C ARG A 111 -5.30 -3.72 -15.95
N PRO A 112 -4.66 -4.77 -15.40
CA PRO A 112 -4.09 -5.82 -16.21
C PRO A 112 -5.22 -6.55 -16.92
N ASP A 113 -5.08 -6.71 -18.23
CA ASP A 113 -6.03 -7.48 -19.03
C ASP A 113 -5.85 -8.97 -18.77
N ALA A 114 -6.94 -9.74 -18.82
CA ALA A 114 -6.92 -11.20 -18.66
C ALA A 114 -6.30 -11.92 -19.87
N SER A 115 -5.91 -11.18 -20.92
CA SER A 115 -5.36 -11.74 -22.15
C SER A 115 -4.09 -12.54 -21.85
N PRO A 116 -3.93 -13.74 -22.42
CA PRO A 116 -2.71 -14.52 -22.24
C PRO A 116 -1.48 -13.71 -22.66
N ALA A 117 -0.36 -13.95 -21.98
CA ALA A 117 0.91 -13.35 -22.36
C ALA A 117 1.24 -13.72 -23.81
N GLY A 118 1.36 -12.72 -24.68
CA GLY A 118 2.00 -12.92 -25.98
C GLY A 118 3.48 -13.28 -25.80
N ARG A 119 4.20 -13.53 -26.90
CA ARG A 119 5.61 -13.97 -26.90
C ARG A 119 6.57 -13.10 -26.07
N TYR A 120 6.22 -11.84 -25.80
CA TYR A 120 7.02 -10.85 -25.10
C TYR A 120 6.36 -10.30 -23.83
N GLY A 121 5.24 -10.90 -23.39
CA GLY A 121 4.48 -10.41 -22.25
C GLY A 121 4.94 -11.03 -20.93
N ALA A 122 4.96 -10.23 -19.86
CA ALA A 122 5.00 -10.80 -18.51
C ALA A 122 3.80 -11.74 -18.30
N PRO A 123 3.91 -12.77 -17.42
CA PRO A 123 2.75 -13.56 -17.02
C PRO A 123 1.68 -12.65 -16.42
N ALA A 124 0.42 -13.08 -16.49
CA ALA A 124 -0.65 -12.38 -15.79
C ALA A 124 -0.28 -12.21 -14.30
N PRO A 125 -0.54 -11.03 -13.70
CA PRO A 125 -0.34 -10.88 -12.28
C PRO A 125 -1.32 -11.79 -11.53
N PRO A 126 -0.93 -12.27 -10.33
CA PRO A 126 -1.82 -13.07 -9.50
C PRO A 126 -3.08 -12.29 -9.15
N THR A 127 -4.20 -13.00 -9.10
CA THR A 127 -5.47 -12.51 -8.56
C THR A 127 -5.35 -12.19 -7.06
N PRO A 128 -6.29 -11.43 -6.47
CA PRO A 128 -6.27 -11.16 -5.03
C PRO A 128 -6.25 -12.44 -4.16
N THR A 129 -7.00 -13.46 -4.57
CA THR A 129 -7.04 -14.76 -3.87
C THR A 129 -5.71 -15.50 -3.97
N GLU A 130 -5.09 -15.53 -5.17
CA GLU A 130 -3.77 -16.12 -5.35
C GLU A 130 -2.70 -15.34 -4.58
N MET A 131 -2.79 -14.01 -4.52
CA MET A 131 -1.90 -13.18 -3.72
C MET A 131 -2.01 -13.51 -2.23
N LEU A 132 -3.22 -13.66 -1.71
CA LEU A 132 -3.41 -14.02 -0.30
C LEU A 132 -2.81 -15.39 0.02
N ALA A 133 -3.00 -16.39 -0.86
CA ALA A 133 -2.36 -17.70 -0.71
C ALA A 133 -0.82 -17.59 -0.75
N LEU A 134 -0.25 -16.90 -1.75
CA LEU A 134 1.19 -16.70 -1.89
C LEU A 134 1.84 -16.01 -0.68
N VAL A 135 1.12 -15.08 -0.06
CA VAL A 135 1.59 -14.36 1.14
C VAL A 135 1.51 -15.26 2.36
N ARG A 136 0.41 -15.99 2.54
CA ARG A 136 0.25 -16.92 3.65
C ARG A 136 1.33 -17.99 3.61
N ASP A 137 1.57 -18.61 2.46
CA ASP A 137 2.54 -19.70 2.32
C ASP A 137 3.96 -19.20 2.65
N ARG A 138 4.34 -18.01 2.18
CA ARG A 138 5.61 -17.35 2.54
C ARG A 138 5.69 -17.01 4.01
N ALA A 139 4.62 -16.46 4.58
CA ALA A 139 4.59 -16.09 5.99
C ALA A 139 4.72 -17.33 6.89
N VAL A 140 4.02 -18.42 6.57
CA VAL A 140 4.12 -19.70 7.28
C VAL A 140 5.52 -20.28 7.15
N ALA A 141 6.12 -20.24 5.96
CA ALA A 141 7.49 -20.73 5.75
C ALA A 141 8.51 -19.95 6.61
N VAL A 142 8.47 -18.62 6.58
CA VAL A 142 9.40 -17.77 7.36
C VAL A 142 9.17 -17.92 8.86
N LEU A 143 7.91 -17.90 9.31
CA LEU A 143 7.56 -17.97 10.72
C LEU A 143 7.70 -19.39 11.31
N GLY A 144 7.58 -20.42 10.49
CA GLY A 144 7.75 -21.83 10.87
C GLY A 144 9.21 -22.25 10.98
N ALA A 145 10.12 -21.57 10.27
CA ALA A 145 11.56 -21.79 10.36
C ALA A 145 12.22 -21.18 11.61
N GLY A 146 11.44 -20.56 12.50
CA GLY A 146 11.92 -19.92 13.72
C GLY A 146 12.42 -20.92 14.78
N PRO A 147 13.14 -20.44 15.82
CA PRO A 147 13.77 -21.28 16.83
C PRO A 147 12.79 -22.00 17.77
N SER A 148 11.53 -21.57 17.82
CA SER A 148 10.49 -22.18 18.66
C SER A 148 9.48 -22.93 17.79
N PRO A 149 9.19 -24.21 18.09
CA PRO A 149 8.16 -24.96 17.40
C PRO A 149 6.80 -24.25 17.50
N ARG A 150 6.12 -24.12 16.35
CA ARG A 150 4.76 -23.58 16.26
C ARG A 150 3.85 -24.65 15.67
N ASP A 151 2.61 -24.72 16.15
CA ASP A 151 1.58 -25.54 15.51
C ASP A 151 1.31 -24.98 14.09
N PRO A 152 1.60 -25.76 13.02
CA PRO A 152 1.50 -25.29 11.65
C PRO A 152 0.05 -24.94 11.28
N VAL A 153 -0.94 -25.70 11.77
CA VAL A 153 -2.36 -25.47 11.47
C VAL A 153 -2.81 -24.16 12.09
N ARG A 154 -2.43 -23.92 13.35
CA ARG A 154 -2.75 -22.66 14.03
C ARG A 154 -2.04 -21.48 13.40
N LEU A 155 -0.78 -21.63 12.99
CA LEU A 155 -0.01 -20.56 12.34
C LEU A 155 -0.65 -20.16 11.00
N GLU A 156 -1.00 -21.14 10.18
CA GLU A 156 -1.70 -20.92 8.91
C GLU A 156 -3.00 -20.14 9.13
N LEU A 157 -3.84 -20.59 10.05
CA LEU A 157 -5.11 -19.92 10.40
C LEU A 157 -4.88 -18.49 10.91
N CYS A 158 -3.88 -18.26 11.76
CA CYS A 158 -3.61 -16.92 12.27
C CYS A 158 -3.10 -15.97 11.16
N CYS A 159 -2.23 -16.44 10.27
CA CYS A 159 -1.78 -15.67 9.09
C CYS A 159 -2.96 -15.31 8.19
N GLU A 160 -3.83 -16.28 7.92
CA GLU A 160 -5.03 -16.12 7.10
C GLU A 160 -5.98 -15.05 7.71
N VAL A 161 -6.28 -15.15 9.00
CA VAL A 161 -7.13 -14.17 9.71
C VAL A 161 -6.49 -12.79 9.69
N ALA A 162 -5.20 -12.70 9.96
CA ALA A 162 -4.48 -11.42 9.99
C ALA A 162 -4.48 -10.73 8.61
N LEU A 163 -4.27 -11.49 7.52
CA LEU A 163 -4.36 -10.97 6.16
C LEU A 163 -5.78 -10.49 5.84
N ARG A 164 -6.81 -11.25 6.20
CA ARG A 164 -8.21 -10.81 5.99
C ARG A 164 -8.54 -9.53 6.75
N LEU A 165 -8.07 -9.39 7.99
CA LEU A 165 -8.24 -8.15 8.75
C LEU A 165 -7.50 -6.98 8.10
N ALA A 166 -6.28 -7.19 7.60
CA ALA A 166 -5.53 -6.17 6.88
C ALA A 166 -6.22 -5.73 5.58
N LEU A 167 -6.77 -6.68 4.81
CA LEU A 167 -7.55 -6.39 3.61
C LEU A 167 -8.85 -5.64 3.93
N SER A 168 -9.56 -6.06 4.97
CA SER A 168 -10.76 -5.39 5.47
C SER A 168 -10.46 -3.94 5.87
N TYR A 169 -9.38 -3.72 6.63
CA TYR A 169 -8.94 -2.38 7.01
C TYR A 169 -8.50 -1.54 5.80
N THR A 170 -7.84 -2.15 4.81
CA THR A 170 -7.40 -1.44 3.60
C THR A 170 -8.58 -0.95 2.74
N LEU A 171 -9.68 -1.72 2.72
CA LEU A 171 -10.92 -1.39 2.03
C LEU A 171 -11.75 -0.36 2.79
N VAL A 172 -11.85 -0.53 4.11
CA VAL A 172 -12.61 0.33 5.03
C VAL A 172 -11.64 0.82 6.10
N PRO A 173 -10.83 1.86 5.80
CA PRO A 173 -9.92 2.40 6.79
C PRO A 173 -10.72 3.01 7.93
N ALA A 174 -10.20 2.91 9.16
CA ALA A 174 -10.74 3.67 10.26
C ALA A 174 -10.67 5.17 9.91
N ASP A 175 -11.70 5.93 10.26
CA ASP A 175 -11.65 7.38 10.14
C ASP A 175 -10.41 7.86 10.91
N SER A 176 -9.42 8.38 10.19
CA SER A 176 -8.41 9.25 10.76
C SER A 176 -9.13 10.55 11.12
N GLY A 177 -9.92 10.54 12.20
CA GLY A 177 -10.42 11.78 12.77
C GLY A 177 -9.24 12.72 12.99
N PRO A 178 -9.43 14.05 12.92
CA PRO A 178 -8.38 14.97 13.33
C PRO A 178 -7.92 14.53 14.72
N GLY A 179 -6.67 14.06 14.83
CA GLY A 179 -6.09 13.61 16.10
C GLY A 179 -6.32 14.68 17.17
N PRO A 180 -6.34 14.34 18.47
CA PRO A 180 -6.75 15.26 19.52
C PRO A 180 -5.86 16.50 19.46
N GLY A 181 -6.35 17.51 18.74
CA GLY A 181 -5.88 18.86 18.83
C GLY A 181 -6.16 19.22 20.26
N ILE A 182 -5.10 19.34 21.05
CA ILE A 182 -5.12 20.06 22.31
C ILE A 182 -5.51 21.49 21.95
N THR A 183 -6.80 21.69 21.71
CA THR A 183 -7.45 22.98 21.76
C THR A 183 -7.77 23.14 23.23
N ALA A 184 -6.84 23.76 23.94
CA ALA A 184 -7.11 24.33 25.24
C ALA A 184 -8.44 25.11 25.13
N PRO A 185 -9.41 24.89 26.05
CA PRO A 185 -10.64 25.65 26.00
C PRO A 185 -10.30 27.12 26.18
N ASN A 186 -10.57 27.90 25.13
CA ASN A 186 -10.50 29.34 25.11
C ASN A 186 -11.41 29.86 26.23
N ARG A 187 -10.82 30.26 27.37
CA ARG A 187 -11.54 31.00 28.42
C ARG A 187 -11.89 32.37 27.85
N THR A 188 -12.99 32.42 27.11
CA THR A 188 -13.61 33.68 26.73
C THR A 188 -14.50 34.14 27.88
N ALA A 189 -14.01 35.20 28.52
CA ALA A 189 -14.73 36.25 29.23
C ALA A 189 -16.26 36.10 29.29
N ALA A 190 -16.75 35.54 30.39
CA ALA A 190 -18.10 35.75 30.87
C ALA A 190 -18.11 35.73 32.41
N ASP A 191 -17.42 36.69 33.02
CA ASP A 191 -17.84 37.19 34.35
C ASP A 191 -17.41 38.65 34.53
N ARG A 192 -18.14 39.53 33.85
CA ARG A 192 -18.22 40.96 34.20
C ARG A 192 -19.68 41.29 34.43
N SER A 193 -20.22 40.78 35.52
CA SER A 193 -21.43 41.36 36.12
C SER A 193 -21.36 41.22 37.63
N HIS A 194 -20.70 42.18 38.29
CA HIS A 194 -21.16 42.79 39.55
C HIS A 194 -20.19 43.93 39.96
N ARG A 195 -20.30 45.08 39.29
CA ARG A 195 -19.91 46.37 39.90
C ARG A 195 -21.03 46.75 40.86
N ARG A 196 -20.88 46.47 42.16
CA ARG A 196 -21.58 47.22 43.21
C ARG A 196 -20.67 48.36 43.65
N SER A 197 -21.09 49.60 43.34
CA SER A 197 -20.48 50.83 43.83
C SER A 197 -20.71 50.97 45.35
N PRO A 198 -19.82 51.70 46.05
CA PRO A 198 -19.82 51.77 47.51
C PRO A 198 -20.86 52.77 48.05
N VAL A 199 -21.40 52.39 49.20
CA VAL A 199 -22.28 53.17 50.07
C VAL A 199 -21.55 54.42 50.59
N ARG A 200 -22.19 55.58 50.46
CA ARG A 200 -21.95 56.76 51.31
C ARG A 200 -23.27 57.53 51.48
N SER A 201 -23.83 57.45 52.68
CA SER A 201 -24.63 58.51 53.30
C SER A 201 -24.41 58.44 54.81
N THR A 202 -24.02 59.58 55.39
CA THR A 202 -23.63 59.82 56.80
C THR A 202 -24.85 60.36 57.60
N PRO A 203 -24.74 60.82 58.86
CA PRO A 203 -25.58 60.36 59.98
C PRO A 203 -26.67 61.37 60.39
N ALA A 204 -27.51 60.95 61.34
CA ALA A 204 -28.21 61.81 62.30
C ALA A 204 -28.23 61.09 63.66
#